data_AF-A0AAX4L539-F1
#
_entry.id   AF-A0AAX4L539-F1
#
_cell.length_a   1.000
_cell.length_b   1.000
_cell.length_c   1.000
_cell.angle_alpha   90.00
_cell.angle_beta   90.00
_cell.angle_gamma   90.00
#
_symmetry.space_group_name_H-M   'P 1'
#
loop_
_entity.id
_entity.type
_entity.pdbx_description
1 polymer ?
#
loop_
_entity_poly.entity_id
_entity_poly.type
_entity_poly.pdbx_seq_one_letter_code
_entity_poly.pdbx_strand_id
1 'polypeptide(L)'
;MIHKVFIDKMEVFIMSVEINEKGVTIKIPILSTSVSFPRDQIEKIEDSSPPDEICNLARSKGVLFAGSTIDGKVMYYNVRKGEKCLLIILKDGRKIYVGI
;
A
#
# COMPACT_ATOMS: atom_id res chain seq x y z
N MET A 1 -1.10 10.99 -26.99
CA MET A 1 -0.90 9.69 -27.68
C MET A 1 -0.66 8.65 -26.60
N ILE A 2 -1.67 7.84 -26.27
CA ILE A 2 -1.62 6.86 -25.16
C ILE A 2 -1.47 5.48 -25.80
N HIS A 3 -0.39 4.76 -25.49
CA HIS A 3 -0.21 3.38 -25.92
C HIS A 3 -1.19 2.50 -25.13
N LYS A 4 -2.23 1.99 -25.80
CA LYS A 4 -3.10 0.93 -25.25
C LYS A 4 -2.43 -0.42 -25.49
N VAL A 5 -1.88 -1.01 -24.44
CA VAL A 5 -1.51 -2.43 -24.43
C VAL A 5 -2.73 -3.20 -23.91
N PHE A 6 -3.37 -3.98 -24.78
CA PHE A 6 -4.40 -4.93 -24.40
C PHE A 6 -3.73 -6.27 -24.07
N ILE A 7 -3.83 -6.72 -22.82
CA ILE A 7 -3.52 -8.08 -22.40
C ILE A 7 -4.85 -8.74 -22.04
N ASP A 8 -5.18 -9.81 -22.75
CA ASP A 8 -6.39 -10.60 -22.59
C ASP A 8 -6.39 -11.31 -21.22
N LYS A 9 -7.51 -11.20 -20.51
CA LYS A 9 -7.90 -11.78 -19.19
C LYS A 9 -7.37 -11.10 -17.91
N MET A 10 -8.33 -10.48 -17.23
CA MET A 10 -8.29 -9.74 -15.95
C MET A 10 -7.60 -8.38 -16.02
N GLU A 11 -8.40 -7.31 -16.05
CA GLU A 11 -7.98 -6.01 -15.53
C GLU A 11 -7.48 -6.24 -14.10
N VAL A 12 -6.16 -6.33 -13.93
CA VAL A 12 -5.55 -6.23 -12.62
C VAL A 12 -5.85 -4.79 -12.19
N PHE A 13 -6.80 -4.63 -11.28
CA PHE A 13 -7.06 -3.35 -10.63
C PHE A 13 -5.86 -3.04 -9.72
N ILE A 14 -4.79 -2.53 -10.31
CA ILE A 14 -3.54 -2.20 -9.63
C ILE A 14 -3.85 -1.07 -8.64
N MET A 15 -3.66 -1.30 -7.34
CA MET A 15 -3.72 -0.24 -6.35
C MET A 15 -2.71 0.85 -6.70
N SER A 16 -3.07 2.11 -6.51
CA SER A 16 -2.18 3.24 -6.82
C SER A 16 -1.99 4.11 -5.60
N VAL A 17 -0.79 4.67 -5.49
CA VAL A 17 -0.43 5.60 -4.43
C VAL A 17 -0.22 6.96 -5.07
N GLU A 18 -0.95 7.96 -4.58
CA GLU A 18 -0.79 9.36 -4.95
C GLU A 18 -0.16 10.11 -3.78
N ILE A 19 1.00 10.73 -4.01
CA ILE A 19 1.69 11.55 -3.01
C ILE A 19 1.74 12.97 -3.54
N ASN A 20 1.16 13.91 -2.78
CA ASN A 20 1.09 15.31 -3.15
C ASN A 20 1.14 16.20 -1.89
N GLU A 21 0.97 17.51 -2.07
CA GLU A 21 1.00 18.49 -0.96
C GLU A 21 -0.08 18.25 0.11
N LYS A 22 -1.20 17.62 -0.26
CA LYS A 22 -2.29 17.27 0.68
C LYS A 22 -1.96 16.03 1.50
N GLY A 23 -1.02 15.19 1.05
CA GLY A 23 -0.57 13.99 1.76
C GLY A 23 -0.47 12.77 0.86
N VAL A 24 -0.83 11.61 1.41
CA VAL A 24 -0.79 10.33 0.68
C VAL A 24 -2.21 9.78 0.53
N THR A 25 -2.58 9.38 -0.68
CA THR A 25 -3.83 8.67 -0.95
C THR A 25 -3.54 7.33 -1.60
N ILE A 26 -4.02 6.27 -0.98
CA ILE A 26 -3.96 4.89 -1.48
C ILE A 26 -5.32 4.58 -2.09
N LYS A 27 -5.37 4.39 -3.40
CA LYS A 27 -6.59 3.99 -4.12
C LYS A 27 -6.63 2.47 -4.19
N ILE A 28 -7.76 1.92 -3.75
CA ILE A 28 -8.02 0.47 -3.68
C ILE A 28 -9.22 0.17 -4.59
N PRO A 29 -9.01 0.00 -5.91
CA PRO A 29 -10.12 -0.02 -6.86
C PRO A 29 -11.00 -1.26 -6.70
N ILE A 30 -10.43 -2.40 -6.26
CA ILE A 30 -11.19 -3.64 -5.99
C ILE A 30 -12.28 -3.43 -4.92
N LEU A 31 -12.05 -2.50 -3.99
CA LEU A 31 -13.00 -2.16 -2.93
C LEU A 31 -13.74 -0.84 -3.21
N SER A 32 -13.55 -0.25 -4.39
CA SER A 32 -14.08 1.07 -4.76
C SER A 32 -13.86 2.14 -3.68
N THR A 33 -12.70 2.07 -3.00
CA THR A 33 -12.40 2.91 -1.83
C THR A 33 -11.01 3.51 -1.93
N SER A 34 -10.77 4.56 -1.14
CA SER A 34 -9.48 5.20 -0.98
C SER A 34 -9.19 5.46 0.49
N VAL A 35 -7.95 5.25 0.89
CA VAL A 35 -7.45 5.61 2.21
C VAL A 35 -6.53 6.81 2.05
N SER A 36 -6.83 7.89 2.77
CA SER A 36 -6.05 9.13 2.69
C SER A 36 -5.45 9.49 4.04
N PHE A 37 -4.17 9.86 4.01
CA PHE A 37 -3.40 10.34 5.15
C PHE A 37 -2.98 11.79 4.89
N PRO A 38 -3.52 12.75 5.66
CA PRO A 38 -3.16 14.17 5.53
C PRO A 38 -1.67 14.44 5.76
N ARG A 39 -1.09 15.40 5.02
CA ARG A 39 0.35 15.72 5.08
C ARG A 39 0.82 16.11 6.48
N ASP A 40 -0.01 16.80 7.25
CA ASP A 40 0.24 17.23 8.62
C ASP A 40 0.31 16.07 9.61
N GLN A 41 -0.26 14.91 9.27
CA GLN A 41 -0.16 13.68 10.07
C GLN A 41 1.05 12.84 9.69
N ILE A 42 1.65 13.07 8.53
CA ILE A 42 2.79 12.30 8.03
C ILE A 42 4.09 12.85 8.60
N GLU A 43 4.80 11.99 9.33
CA GLU A 43 6.15 12.27 9.82
C GLU A 43 7.19 12.02 8.71
N LYS A 44 7.11 10.85 8.07
CA LYS A 44 8.11 10.41 7.09
C LYS A 44 7.50 9.48 6.04
N ILE A 45 8.06 9.52 4.83
CA ILE A 45 7.80 8.56 3.75
C ILE A 45 9.15 8.06 3.27
N GLU A 46 9.33 6.74 3.17
CA GLU A 46 10.58 6.15 2.69
C GLU A 46 10.37 4.81 1.97
N ASP A 47 11.33 4.43 1.14
CA ASP A 47 11.38 3.08 0.58
C ASP A 47 11.80 2.09 1.68
N SER A 48 11.09 0.98 1.78
CA SER A 48 11.36 -0.09 2.73
C SER A 48 11.09 -1.46 2.09
N SER A 49 11.52 -2.51 2.76
CA SER A 49 10.99 -3.86 2.55
C SER A 49 9.85 -4.12 3.54
N PRO A 50 8.83 -4.90 3.14
CA PRO A 50 7.77 -5.31 4.06
C PRO A 50 8.32 -6.27 5.13
N PRO A 51 7.76 -6.28 6.35
CA PRO A 51 8.19 -7.19 7.40
C PRO A 51 8.01 -8.67 7.01
N ASP A 52 9.03 -9.49 7.26
CA ASP A 52 9.05 -10.92 6.89
C ASP A 52 7.86 -11.72 7.47
N GLU A 53 7.41 -11.35 8.66
CA GLU A 53 6.29 -11.99 9.37
C GLU A 53 4.99 -11.95 8.55
N ILE A 54 4.66 -10.78 7.99
CA ILE A 54 3.48 -10.60 7.13
C ILE A 54 3.67 -11.29 5.79
N CYS A 55 4.87 -11.22 5.24
CA CYS A 55 5.19 -11.89 3.99
C CYS A 55 5.11 -13.42 4.10
N ASN A 56 5.36 -13.99 5.28
CA ASN A 56 5.23 -15.43 5.54
C ASN A 56 3.76 -15.85 5.76
N LEU A 57 2.91 -14.93 6.24
CA LEU A 57 1.45 -15.13 6.32
C LEU A 57 0.80 -15.11 4.92
N ALA A 58 1.32 -14.25 4.05
CA ALA A 58 0.93 -14.09 2.65
C ALA A 58 1.45 -15.22 1.74
N ARG A 59 1.03 -16.47 1.97
CA ARG A 59 1.48 -17.63 1.18
C ARG A 59 1.04 -17.62 -0.30
N SER A 60 0.11 -16.76 -0.70
CA SER A 60 -0.42 -16.68 -2.07
C SER A 60 -0.03 -15.38 -2.78
N LYS A 61 0.34 -15.51 -4.06
CA LYS A 61 0.52 -14.37 -4.98
C LYS A 61 -0.79 -13.55 -5.02
N GLY A 62 -0.71 -12.25 -4.75
CA GLY A 62 -1.80 -11.30 -5.01
C GLY A 62 -2.77 -11.03 -3.86
N VAL A 63 -2.39 -11.24 -2.60
CA VAL A 63 -3.29 -10.89 -1.48
C VAL A 63 -3.23 -9.40 -1.16
N LEU A 64 -4.39 -8.77 -1.28
CA LEU A 64 -4.68 -7.47 -0.73
C LEU A 64 -4.81 -7.62 0.79
N PHE A 65 -3.68 -7.60 1.49
CA PHE A 65 -3.70 -7.49 2.95
C PHE A 65 -4.04 -6.05 3.28
N ALA A 66 -5.32 -5.73 3.45
CA ALA A 66 -5.76 -4.56 4.21
C ALA A 66 -6.00 -5.04 5.64
N GLY A 67 -4.94 -5.07 6.44
CA GLY A 67 -4.99 -5.57 7.81
C GLY A 67 -4.21 -4.65 8.73
N SER A 68 -4.62 -4.62 10.00
CA SER A 68 -3.88 -3.96 11.05
C SER A 68 -3.29 -4.98 12.03
N THR A 69 -2.21 -4.63 12.70
CA THR A 69 -1.81 -5.31 13.94
C THR A 69 -2.93 -5.24 14.97
N ILE A 70 -2.90 -6.10 16.00
CA ILE A 70 -3.91 -6.13 17.07
C ILE A 70 -4.05 -4.77 17.75
N ASP A 71 -2.95 -4.01 17.85
CA ASP A 71 -2.93 -2.67 18.43
C ASP A 71 -3.24 -1.54 17.42
N GLY A 72 -3.56 -1.88 16.18
CA GLY A 72 -3.91 -0.92 15.12
C GLY A 72 -2.73 -0.09 14.60
N LYS A 73 -1.50 -0.33 15.08
CA LYS A 73 -0.35 0.53 14.78
C LYS A 73 0.29 0.28 13.44
N VAL A 74 0.18 -0.92 12.89
CA VAL A 74 0.79 -1.23 11.60
C VAL A 74 -0.28 -1.65 10.61
N MET A 75 -0.30 -1.00 9.45
CA MET A 75 -1.21 -1.27 8.35
C MET A 75 -0.42 -1.72 7.13
N TYR A 76 -0.99 -2.63 6.36
CA TYR A 76 -0.39 -3.16 5.14
C TYR A 76 -1.36 -2.93 3.97
N TYR A 77 -0.82 -2.78 2.77
CA TYR A 77 -1.55 -2.69 1.50
C TYR A 77 -0.66 -3.25 0.38
N ASN A 78 -1.10 -4.25 -0.39
CA ASN A 78 -0.38 -4.89 -1.52
C ASN A 78 1.04 -5.43 -1.26
N VAL A 79 1.46 -5.63 -0.03
CA VAL A 79 2.86 -6.00 0.23
C VAL A 79 3.19 -7.41 -0.28
N ARG A 80 4.36 -7.57 -0.91
CA ARG A 80 4.85 -8.87 -1.41
C ARG A 80 6.25 -9.17 -0.92
N LYS A 81 6.51 -10.44 -0.65
CA LYS A 81 7.82 -10.91 -0.16
C LYS A 81 8.90 -10.62 -1.19
N GLY A 82 9.97 -9.97 -0.77
CA GLY A 82 11.13 -9.66 -1.61
C GLY A 82 10.96 -8.47 -2.56
N GLU A 83 9.79 -7.83 -2.57
CA GLU A 83 9.56 -6.59 -3.31
C GLU A 83 9.79 -5.36 -2.40
N LYS A 84 10.04 -4.21 -3.01
CA LYS A 84 10.08 -2.93 -2.29
C LYS A 84 8.66 -2.44 -2.03
N CYS A 85 8.50 -1.63 -0.99
CA CYS A 85 7.25 -0.98 -0.64
C CYS A 85 7.54 0.43 -0.11
N LEU A 86 6.53 1.29 -0.14
CA LEU A 86 6.55 2.56 0.55
C LEU A 86 6.17 2.36 2.02
N LEU A 87 6.99 2.86 2.93
CA LEU A 87 6.68 2.99 4.34
C LEU A 87 6.28 4.43 4.64
N ILE A 88 5.06 4.62 5.10
CA ILE A 88 4.53 5.90 5.59
C ILE A 88 4.49 5.81 7.11
N ILE A 89 5.17 6.73 7.77
CA ILE A 89 5.19 6.86 9.24
C ILE A 89 4.35 8.07 9.59
N LEU A 90 3.32 7.86 10.39
CA LEU A 90 2.49 8.93 10.94
C LEU A 90 3.04 9.40 12.28
N LYS A 91 2.78 10.67 12.62
CA LYS A 91 3.24 11.30 13.87
C LYS A 91 2.72 10.64 15.14
N ASP A 92 1.63 9.88 15.05
CA ASP A 92 1.10 9.09 16.16
C ASP A 92 1.74 7.71 16.31
N GLY A 93 2.80 7.43 15.54
CA GLY A 93 3.56 6.20 15.57
C GLY A 93 2.99 5.08 14.70
N ARG A 94 1.87 5.31 13.98
CA ARG A 94 1.36 4.34 13.02
C ARG A 94 2.31 4.20 11.83
N LYS A 95 2.46 2.96 11.35
CA LYS A 95 3.29 2.59 10.19
C LYS A 95 2.42 1.97 9.11
N ILE A 96 2.53 2.45 7.88
CA ILE A 96 1.75 1.96 6.75
C ILE A 96 2.70 1.49 5.66
N TYR A 97 2.61 0.21 5.31
CA TYR A 97 3.38 -0.39 4.24
C TYR A 97 2.52 -0.53 2.99
N VAL A 98 2.96 0.03 1.87
CA VAL A 98 2.22 0.02 0.60
C VAL A 98 3.11 -0.54 -0.51
N GLY A 99 2.76 -1.71 -1.03
CA GLY A 99 3.42 -2.30 -2.20
C GLY A 99 3.19 -1.44 -3.44
N ILE A 100 4.26 -1.22 -4.21
CA ILE A 100 4.31 -0.40 -5.42
C ILE A 100 4.55 -1.27 -6.65
#